data_AF-A0A4Y4DZ05-F1
#
_entry.id   AF-A0A4Y4DZ05-F1
#
_cell.length_a   1.000
_cell.length_b   1.000
_cell.length_c   1.000
_cell.angle_alpha   90.00
_cell.angle_beta   90.00
_cell.angle_gamma   90.00
#
_symmetry.space_group_name_H-M   'P 1'
#
loop_
_entity.id
_entity.type
_entity.pdbx_description
1 polymer ?
#
loop_
_entity_poly.entity_id
_entity_poly.type
_entity_poly.pdbx_seq_one_letter_code
_entity_poly.pdbx_strand_id
1 'polypeptide(L)'
;MKDELRRAWTALADDLDGDAQAVRRFFVAYRDLLVPRIEAAAGALARGDEGEARSTLLTVRSTSLMVGAEEVGAAVTRVLDRSGARRVADERRALDELRAAARTVLEEVTWLLSDPPTALGQPIGSKR
;
A
#
# COMPACT_ATOMS: atom_id res chain seq x y z
N MET A 1 -10.57 7.14 -2.65
CA MET A 1 -9.96 5.79 -2.77
C MET A 1 -9.98 5.18 -4.17
N LYS A 2 -11.10 4.66 -4.73
CA LYS A 2 -11.09 4.00 -6.07
C LYS A 2 -10.42 4.84 -7.17
N ASP A 3 -10.75 6.13 -7.21
CA ASP A 3 -10.17 7.05 -8.20
C ASP A 3 -8.70 7.38 -7.92
N GLU A 4 -8.26 7.36 -6.66
CA GLU A 4 -6.84 7.50 -6.30
C GLU A 4 -6.04 6.30 -6.78
N LEU A 5 -6.54 5.08 -6.54
CA LEU A 5 -5.89 3.85 -7.00
C LEU A 5 -5.78 3.81 -8.53
N ARG A 6 -6.83 4.26 -9.25
CA ARG A 6 -6.81 4.37 -10.72
C ARG A 6 -5.80 5.40 -11.20
N ARG A 7 -5.76 6.59 -10.58
CA ARG A 7 -4.77 7.61 -10.94
C ARG A 7 -3.35 7.13 -10.70
N ALA A 8 -3.11 6.48 -9.57
CA ALA A 8 -1.81 5.90 -9.25
C ALA A 8 -1.42 4.78 -10.23
N TRP A 9 -2.37 3.94 -10.62
CA TRP A 9 -2.16 2.94 -11.66
C TRP A 9 -1.72 3.58 -12.98
N THR A 10 -2.45 4.57 -13.47
CA THR A 10 -2.13 5.25 -14.73
C THR A 10 -0.77 5.94 -14.64
N ALA A 11 -0.49 6.67 -13.57
CA ALA A 11 0.80 7.34 -13.36
C ALA A 11 1.97 6.33 -13.33
N LEU A 12 1.82 5.21 -12.63
CA LEU A 12 2.82 4.14 -12.63
C LEU A 12 2.98 3.47 -13.99
N ALA A 13 1.90 3.37 -14.79
CA ALA A 13 2.00 2.85 -16.14
C ALA A 13 2.77 3.81 -17.04
N ASP A 14 2.50 5.12 -16.93
CA ASP A 14 3.19 6.17 -17.70
C ASP A 14 4.68 6.22 -17.34
N ASP A 15 5.03 6.10 -16.04
CA ASP A 15 6.43 6.03 -15.57
C ASP A 15 7.17 4.77 -16.05
N LEU A 16 6.45 3.75 -16.50
CA LEU A 16 6.97 2.47 -16.99
C LEU A 16 6.73 2.29 -18.50
N ASP A 17 6.67 3.39 -19.26
CA ASP A 17 6.48 3.40 -20.72
C ASP A 17 5.24 2.62 -21.18
N GLY A 18 4.19 2.63 -20.38
CA GLY A 18 2.94 1.90 -20.62
C GLY A 18 2.96 0.42 -20.23
N ASP A 19 3.97 -0.08 -19.51
CA ASP A 19 4.03 -1.49 -19.05
C ASP A 19 2.99 -1.79 -17.95
N ALA A 20 1.74 -1.96 -18.37
CA ALA A 20 0.63 -2.33 -17.50
C ALA A 20 0.84 -3.68 -16.80
N GLN A 21 1.68 -4.58 -17.32
CA GLN A 21 1.98 -5.85 -16.66
C GLN A 21 2.93 -5.65 -15.46
N ALA A 22 3.90 -4.74 -15.57
CA ALA A 22 4.72 -4.33 -14.43
C ALA A 22 3.88 -3.68 -13.33
N VAL A 23 2.97 -2.77 -13.69
CA VAL A 23 2.03 -2.16 -12.72
C VAL A 23 1.16 -3.21 -12.07
N ARG A 24 0.61 -4.15 -12.85
CA ARG A 24 -0.19 -5.26 -12.32
C ARG A 24 0.59 -6.10 -11.32
N ARG A 25 1.84 -6.48 -11.65
CA ARG A 25 2.72 -7.24 -10.73
C ARG A 25 2.97 -6.46 -9.44
N PHE A 26 3.16 -5.14 -9.54
CA PHE A 26 3.34 -4.28 -8.38
C PHE A 26 2.11 -4.26 -7.47
N PHE A 27 0.91 -4.04 -8.01
CA PHE A 27 -0.35 -4.05 -7.24
C PHE A 27 -0.64 -5.42 -6.62
N VAL A 28 -0.34 -6.52 -7.33
CA VAL A 28 -0.44 -7.88 -6.78
C VAL A 28 0.52 -8.05 -5.61
N ALA A 29 1.79 -7.67 -5.76
CA ALA A 29 2.77 -7.75 -4.68
C ALA A 29 2.38 -6.88 -3.48
N TYR A 30 1.84 -5.68 -3.72
CA TYR A 30 1.29 -4.82 -2.66
C TYR A 30 0.17 -5.53 -1.90
N ARG A 31 -0.83 -6.05 -2.62
CA ARG A 31 -1.98 -6.77 -2.04
C ARG A 31 -1.52 -7.94 -1.16
N ASP A 32 -0.60 -8.74 -1.68
CA ASP A 32 -0.17 -9.98 -1.03
C ASP A 32 0.72 -9.73 0.20
N LEU A 33 1.41 -8.59 0.24
CA LEU A 33 2.39 -8.29 1.30
C LEU A 33 1.92 -7.27 2.33
N LEU A 34 0.83 -6.54 2.09
CA LEU A 34 0.38 -5.46 2.97
C LEU A 34 0.12 -5.95 4.40
N VAL A 35 -0.80 -6.93 4.55
CA VAL A 35 -1.17 -7.46 5.88
C VAL A 35 -0.01 -8.19 6.55
N PRO A 36 0.74 -9.10 5.88
CA PRO A 36 1.92 -9.72 6.48
C PRO A 36 2.93 -8.73 7.05
N ARG A 37 3.17 -7.60 6.36
CA ARG A 37 4.09 -6.56 6.85
C ARG A 37 3.54 -5.80 8.05
N ILE A 38 2.23 -5.51 8.06
CA ILE A 38 1.59 -4.87 9.23
C ILE A 38 1.70 -5.78 10.46
N GLU A 39 1.46 -7.09 10.31
CA GLU A 39 1.59 -8.03 11.42
C GLU A 39 3.05 -8.24 11.86
N ALA A 40 4.00 -8.23 10.92
CA ALA A 40 5.42 -8.25 11.26
C ALA A 40 5.82 -7.03 12.10
N ALA A 41 5.38 -5.83 11.70
CA ALA A 41 5.63 -4.60 12.46
C ALA A 41 4.98 -4.64 13.85
N ALA A 42 3.73 -5.11 13.95
CA ALA A 42 3.06 -5.28 15.23
C ALA A 42 3.80 -6.27 16.14
N GLY A 43 4.31 -7.37 15.58
CA GLY A 43 5.13 -8.34 16.29
C GLY A 43 6.46 -7.75 16.78
N ALA A 44 7.11 -6.91 15.99
CA ALA A 44 8.33 -6.20 16.38
C ALA A 44 8.07 -5.21 17.53
N LEU A 45 6.99 -4.41 17.44
CA LEU A 45 6.57 -3.50 18.52
C LEU A 45 6.30 -4.25 19.83
N ALA A 46 5.60 -5.38 19.76
CA ALA A 46 5.31 -6.20 20.94
C ALA A 46 6.58 -6.77 21.62
N ARG A 47 7.68 -6.94 20.87
CA ARG A 47 9.00 -7.36 21.39
C ARG A 47 9.87 -6.17 21.83
N GLY A 48 9.42 -4.93 21.63
CA GLY A 48 10.22 -3.73 21.86
C GLY A 48 11.27 -3.46 20.79
N ASP A 49 11.19 -4.10 19.62
CA ASP A 49 12.08 -3.83 18.49
C ASP A 49 11.53 -2.66 17.65
N GLU A 50 11.73 -1.45 18.16
CA GLU A 50 11.27 -0.21 17.51
C GLU A 50 11.94 0.02 16.15
N GLY A 51 13.19 -0.44 15.98
CA GLY A 51 13.95 -0.28 14.73
C GLY A 51 13.36 -1.10 13.59
N GLU A 52 13.13 -2.40 13.84
CA GLU A 52 12.49 -3.31 12.89
C GLU A 52 11.07 -2.87 12.57
N ALA A 53 10.29 -2.50 13.59
CA ALA A 53 8.92 -2.01 13.42
C ALA A 53 8.89 -0.76 12.54
N ARG A 54 9.72 0.24 12.84
CA ARG A 54 9.78 1.50 12.09
C ARG A 54 10.18 1.27 10.64
N SER A 55 11.20 0.45 10.39
CA SER A 55 11.63 0.13 9.02
C SER A 55 10.50 -0.50 8.22
N THR A 56 9.83 -1.51 8.79
CA THR A 56 8.72 -2.23 8.14
C THR A 56 7.54 -1.29 7.87
N LEU A 57 7.16 -0.46 8.84
CA LEU A 57 6.09 0.52 8.68
C LEU A 57 6.41 1.55 7.60
N LEU A 58 7.64 2.07 7.53
CA LEU A 58 8.04 2.98 6.46
C LEU A 58 7.93 2.33 5.08
N THR A 59 8.29 1.05 4.94
CA THR A 59 8.05 0.30 3.69
C THR A 59 6.56 0.24 3.37
N VAL A 60 5.71 -0.14 4.32
CA VAL A 60 4.24 -0.20 4.13
C VAL A 60 3.71 1.16 3.67
N ARG A 61 4.12 2.25 4.34
CA ARG A 61 3.72 3.62 4.00
C ARG A 61 4.11 3.97 2.57
N SER A 62 5.39 3.83 2.21
CA SER A 62 5.88 4.19 0.88
C SER A 62 5.18 3.41 -0.22
N THR A 63 5.04 2.08 -0.06
CA THR A 63 4.35 1.27 -1.07
C THR A 63 2.86 1.58 -1.16
N SER A 64 2.23 1.95 -0.04
CA SER A 64 0.82 2.37 -0.03
C SER A 64 0.63 3.68 -0.78
N LEU A 65 1.51 4.65 -0.57
CA LEU A 65 1.45 5.92 -1.30
C LEU A 65 1.68 5.73 -2.80
N MET A 66 2.59 4.83 -3.20
CA MET A 66 2.81 4.51 -4.61
C MET A 66 1.58 3.92 -5.29
N VAL A 67 0.77 3.11 -4.60
CA VAL A 67 -0.48 2.57 -5.17
C VAL A 67 -1.68 3.52 -5.01
N GLY A 68 -1.51 4.69 -4.39
CA GLY A 68 -2.59 5.65 -4.12
C GLY A 68 -3.42 5.34 -2.86
N ALA A 69 -2.95 4.45 -1.99
CA ALA A 69 -3.57 4.09 -0.71
C ALA A 69 -3.18 5.10 0.40
N GLU A 70 -3.57 6.37 0.23
CA GLU A 70 -3.19 7.46 1.14
C GLU A 70 -3.67 7.24 2.58
N GLU A 71 -4.86 6.67 2.77
CA GLU A 71 -5.41 6.37 4.09
C GLU A 71 -4.54 5.39 4.89
N VAL A 72 -3.98 4.38 4.22
CA VAL A 72 -3.03 3.44 4.84
C VAL A 72 -1.74 4.17 5.18
N GLY A 73 -1.24 5.03 4.28
CA GLY A 73 -0.06 5.85 4.55
C GLY A 73 -0.23 6.76 5.77
N ALA A 74 -1.39 7.39 5.91
CA ALA A 74 -1.74 8.23 7.06
C ALA A 74 -1.88 7.41 8.34
N ALA A 75 -2.51 6.22 8.27
CA ALA A 75 -2.63 5.33 9.42
C ALA A 75 -1.26 4.83 9.91
N VAL A 76 -0.33 4.51 8.99
CA VAL A 76 1.05 4.18 9.36
C VAL A 76 1.73 5.34 10.08
N THR A 77 1.61 6.58 9.57
CA THR A 77 2.17 7.76 10.25
C THR A 77 1.65 7.86 11.69
N ARG A 78 0.35 7.60 11.92
CA ARG A 78 -0.23 7.62 13.28
C ARG A 78 0.38 6.56 14.21
N VAL A 79 0.74 5.38 13.70
CA VAL A 79 1.45 4.35 14.47
C VAL A 79 2.87 4.84 14.80
N LEU A 80 3.59 5.35 13.80
CA LEU A 80 4.97 5.84 13.98
C LEU A 80 5.05 7.00 14.98
N ASP A 81 4.11 7.95 14.95
CA ASP A 81 4.05 9.08 15.88
C ASP A 81 3.76 8.67 17.33
N ARG A 82 3.17 7.48 17.52
CA ARG A 82 2.77 6.94 18.83
C ARG A 82 3.74 5.89 19.38
N SER A 83 4.54 5.26 18.50
CA SER A 83 5.62 4.36 18.91
C SER A 83 6.70 5.13 19.69
N GLY A 84 7.21 4.54 20.77
CA GLY A 84 8.26 5.14 21.63
C GLY A 84 7.75 6.08 22.75
N ALA A 85 6.47 6.48 22.74
CA ALA A 85 5.82 7.05 23.91
C ALA A 85 5.27 5.89 24.76
N ARG A 86 5.48 5.89 26.09
CA ARG A 86 5.04 4.83 27.05
C ARG A 86 3.51 4.63 27.15
N ARG A 87 2.81 4.52 26.03
CA ARG A 87 1.35 4.53 25.86
C ARG A 87 0.90 3.39 24.96
N VAL A 88 1.08 2.16 25.46
CA VAL A 88 0.72 0.90 24.79
C VAL A 88 -0.73 0.88 24.26
N ALA A 89 -1.67 1.51 24.98
CA ALA A 89 -3.06 1.59 24.55
C ALA A 89 -3.27 2.43 23.28
N ASP A 90 -2.53 3.52 23.13
CA ASP A 90 -2.60 4.41 21.96
C ASP A 90 -1.96 3.75 20.74
N GLU A 91 -0.86 3.02 20.94
CA GLU A 91 -0.20 2.24 19.88
C GLU A 91 -1.11 1.12 19.36
N ARG A 92 -1.74 0.35 20.27
CA ARG A 92 -2.66 -0.72 19.88
C ARG A 92 -3.85 -0.19 19.09
N ARG A 93 -4.44 0.92 19.52
CA ARG A 93 -5.52 1.58 18.77
C ARG A 93 -5.07 1.99 17.37
N ALA A 94 -3.89 2.59 17.25
CA ALA A 94 -3.36 2.99 15.95
C ALA A 94 -3.09 1.78 15.03
N LEU A 95 -2.60 0.66 15.56
CA LEU A 95 -2.45 -0.59 14.81
C LEU A 95 -3.79 -1.15 14.34
N ASP A 96 -4.83 -1.09 15.17
CA ASP A 96 -6.16 -1.56 14.79
C ASP A 96 -6.80 -0.67 13.70
N GLU A 97 -6.58 0.64 13.75
CA GLU A 97 -6.95 1.58 12.69
C GLU A 97 -6.19 1.28 11.37
N LEU A 98 -4.89 0.99 11.46
CA LEU A 98 -4.07 0.59 10.31
C LEU A 98 -4.58 -0.72 9.68
N ARG A 99 -4.89 -1.74 10.49
CA ARG A 99 -5.48 -3.00 10.01
C ARG A 99 -6.83 -2.79 9.32
N ALA A 100 -7.67 -1.92 9.86
CA ALA A 100 -8.95 -1.59 9.25
C ALA A 100 -8.77 -0.92 7.88
N ALA A 101 -7.91 0.10 7.80
CA ALA A 101 -7.59 0.77 6.54
C ALA A 101 -7.00 -0.21 5.50
N ALA A 102 -6.13 -1.12 5.95
CA ALA A 102 -5.54 -2.15 5.08
C ALA A 102 -6.60 -3.09 4.50
N ARG A 103 -7.56 -3.57 5.30
CA ARG A 103 -8.65 -4.43 4.78
C ARG A 103 -9.46 -3.70 3.71
N THR A 104 -9.88 -2.48 4.01
CA THR A 104 -10.64 -1.63 3.07
C THR A 104 -9.88 -1.45 1.76
N VAL A 105 -8.57 -1.13 1.80
CA VAL A 105 -7.81 -0.93 0.56
C VAL A 105 -7.56 -2.22 -0.21
N LEU A 106 -7.45 -3.37 0.47
CA LEU A 106 -7.27 -4.66 -0.19
C LEU A 106 -8.50 -5.08 -1.00
N GLU A 107 -9.71 -4.78 -0.51
CA GLU A 107 -10.95 -4.99 -1.26
C GLU A 107 -10.93 -4.15 -2.55
N GLU A 108 -10.51 -2.89 -2.45
CA GLU A 108 -10.44 -1.99 -3.59
C GLU A 108 -9.34 -2.35 -4.60
N VAL A 109 -8.16 -2.72 -4.11
CA VAL A 109 -7.07 -3.21 -4.97
C VAL A 109 -7.48 -4.51 -5.67
N THR A 110 -8.18 -5.41 -4.98
CA THR A 110 -8.69 -6.65 -5.59
C THR A 110 -9.72 -6.36 -6.68
N TRP A 111 -10.61 -5.41 -6.43
CA TRP A 111 -11.56 -4.93 -7.44
C TRP A 111 -10.82 -4.34 -8.65
N LEU A 112 -9.85 -3.44 -8.44
CA LEU A 112 -9.07 -2.83 -9.51
C LEU A 112 -8.30 -3.88 -10.33
N LEU A 113 -7.71 -4.88 -9.68
CA LEU A 113 -6.98 -5.95 -10.35
C LEU A 113 -7.87 -6.88 -11.20
N SER A 114 -9.19 -6.87 -10.93
CA SER A 114 -10.18 -7.64 -11.70
C SER A 114 -10.58 -6.94 -12.99
N ASP A 115 -10.53 -5.60 -13.02
CA ASP A 115 -10.81 -4.76 -14.18
C ASP A 115 -9.85 -3.55 -14.20
N PRO A 116 -8.56 -3.77 -14.55
CA PRO A 116 -7.55 -2.73 -14.47
C PRO A 116 -7.75 -1.67 -15.55
N PRO A 117 -7.40 -0.39 -15.30
CA PRO A 117 -7.44 0.64 -16.32
C PRO A 117 -6.61 0.22 -17.53
N THR A 118 -7.23 0.23 -18.71
CA THR A 118 -6.52 0.05 -19.97
C THR A 118 -5.55 1.21 -20.15
N ALA A 119 -4.27 0.91 -20.35
CA ALA A 119 -3.28 1.92 -20.72
C ALA A 119 -3.76 2.63 -22.00
N LEU A 120 -3.86 3.96 -21.95
CA LEU A 120 -4.14 4.77 -23.11
C LEU A 120 -2.93 4.69 -24.05
N GLY A 121 -3.01 3.84 -25.07
CA GLY A 121 -2.09 3.85 -26.20
C GLY A 121 -1.26 2.58 -26.37
N GLN A 122 -1.87 1.54 -26.92
CA GLN A 122 -1.14 0.75 -27.92
C GLN A 122 -1.35 1.42 -29.27
N PRO A 123 -0.29 1.77 -30.04
CA PRO A 123 -0.48 2.04 -31.45
C PRO A 123 -1.00 0.74 -32.08
N ILE A 124 -2.24 0.80 -32.58
CA ILE A 124 -2.83 -0.23 -33.43
C ILE A 124 -1.81 -0.53 -34.53
N GLY A 125 -1.42 -1.80 -34.64
CA GLY A 125 -0.25 -2.24 -35.38
C GLY A 125 -0.07 -1.55 -36.74
N SER A 126 1.17 -1.07 -36.96
CA SER A 126 1.64 -0.78 -38.31
C SER A 126 1.71 -2.11 -39.08
N LYS A 127 0.64 -2.41 -39.81
CA LYS A 127 0.69 -3.41 -40.88
C LYS A 127 1.66 -2.89 -41.93
N ARG A 128 2.83 -3.50 -42.03
CA ARG A 128 3.60 -3.56 -43.27
C ARG A 128 3.22 -4.82 -44.02
#